data_AF-A0A8W8KZM3-F1
#
_entry.id   AF-A0A8W8KZM3-F1
#
_cell.length_a   1.000
_cell.length_b   1.000
_cell.length_c   1.000
_cell.angle_alpha   90.00
_cell.angle_beta   90.00
_cell.angle_gamma   90.00
#
_symmetry.space_group_name_H-M   'P 1'
#
loop_
_entity.id
_entity.type
_entity.pdbx_description
1 polymer ?
#
loop_
_entity_poly.entity_id
_entity_poly.type
_entity_poly.pdbx_seq_one_letter_code
_entity_poly.pdbx_strand_id
1 'polypeptide(L)' 'NLHPFIRLCVKCAWISSVQDRPLSITFKLKPGSNFYPDVMISRNAPAPEVDYLVWPIVFKYDNGPLLLKGIVHCSQLK' A
#
# COMPACT_ATOMS: atom_id res chain seq x y z
N ASN A 1 -21.06 -5.21 -18.29
CA ASN A 1 -20.48 -6.24 -17.39
C ASN A 1 -19.98 -5.69 -16.04
N LEU A 2 -20.72 -4.79 -15.39
CA LEU A 2 -20.34 -4.21 -14.08
C LEU A 2 -20.53 -5.18 -12.90
N HIS A 3 -21.64 -5.93 -12.90
CA HIS A 3 -22.00 -6.81 -11.80
C HIS A 3 -20.99 -7.97 -11.57
N PRO A 4 -20.51 -8.69 -12.60
CA PRO A 4 -19.46 -9.71 -12.42
C PRO A 4 -18.16 -9.13 -11.85
N PHE A 5 -17.76 -7.93 -12.29
CA PHE A 5 -16.57 -7.24 -11.80
C PHE A 5 -16.69 -6.92 -10.31
N ILE A 6 -17.79 -6.30 -9.88
CA ILE A 6 -18.03 -5.98 -8.46
C ILE A 6 -17.98 -7.26 -7.60
N ARG A 7 -18.64 -8.34 -8.04
CA ARG A 7 -18.62 -9.62 -7.31
C ARG A 7 -17.21 -10.16 -7.14
N LEU A 8 -16.38 -10.07 -8.18
CA LEU A 8 -14.99 -10.53 -8.10
C LEU A 8 -14.17 -9.67 -7.14
N CYS A 9 -14.30 -8.33 -7.20
CA CYS A 9 -13.61 -7.43 -6.28
C CYS A 9 -13.96 -7.70 -4.82
N VAL A 10 -15.25 -7.84 -4.49
CA VAL A 10 -15.71 -8.15 -3.13
C VAL A 10 -15.18 -9.51 -2.67
N LYS A 11 -15.22 -10.53 -3.54
CA LYS A 11 -14.67 -11.85 -3.24
C LYS A 11 -13.17 -11.79 -2.93
N CYS A 12 -12.38 -11.09 -3.75
CA CYS A 12 -10.94 -10.94 -3.53
C CYS A 12 -10.66 -10.20 -2.22
N ALA A 13 -11.33 -9.08 -1.97
CA ALA A 13 -11.19 -8.32 -0.73
C ALA A 13 -11.51 -9.17 0.51
N TRP A 14 -12.61 -9.95 0.46
CA TRP A 14 -12.98 -10.85 1.55
C TRP A 14 -11.90 -11.91 1.81
N ILE A 15 -11.44 -12.63 0.78
CA ILE A 15 -10.43 -13.68 0.92
C ILE A 15 -9.12 -13.12 1.50
N SER A 16 -8.69 -11.93 1.04
CA SER A 16 -7.51 -11.26 1.58
C SER A 16 -7.60 -10.98 3.09
N SER A 17 -8.80 -10.84 3.63
CA SER A 17 -9.03 -10.53 5.05
C SER A 17 -9.25 -11.76 5.94
N VAL A 18 -9.72 -12.90 5.39
CA VAL A 18 -10.14 -14.06 6.22
C VAL A 18 -9.27 -15.31 6.08
N GLN A 19 -8.32 -15.34 5.15
CA GLN A 19 -7.39 -16.46 5.01
C GLN A 19 -6.51 -16.62 6.26
N ASP A 20 -6.01 -17.83 6.51
CA ASP A 20 -5.02 -18.05 7.57
C ASP A 20 -3.75 -17.26 7.26
N ARG A 21 -3.44 -16.32 8.16
CA ARG A 21 -2.59 -15.13 7.95
C ARG A 21 -3.15 -14.18 6.87
N PRO A 22 -4.03 -13.23 7.28
CA PRO A 22 -4.56 -12.20 6.38
C PRO A 22 -3.47 -11.33 5.76
N LEU A 23 -3.73 -10.78 4.56
CA LEU A 23 -2.82 -9.80 3.97
C LEU A 23 -2.70 -8.58 4.89
N SER A 24 -1.49 -8.08 5.08
CA SER A 24 -1.27 -6.80 5.77
C SER A 24 -1.21 -5.69 4.73
N ILE A 25 -2.20 -4.81 4.75
CA ILE A 25 -2.34 -3.72 3.77
C ILE A 25 -2.26 -2.39 4.52
N THR A 26 -1.21 -1.62 4.25
CA THR A 26 -1.02 -0.29 4.83
C THR A 26 -1.73 0.73 3.96
N PHE A 27 -2.91 1.18 4.39
CA PHE A 27 -3.70 2.21 3.70
C PHE A 27 -3.42 3.65 4.17
N LYS A 28 -2.73 3.82 5.29
CA LYS A 28 -2.45 5.13 5.88
C LYS A 28 -0.98 5.19 6.29
N LEU A 29 -0.30 6.21 5.79
CA LEU A 29 0.98 6.68 6.31
C LEU A 29 0.75 8.07 6.89
N LYS A 30 1.41 8.39 8.01
CA LYS A 30 1.35 9.74 8.57
C LYS A 30 2.21 10.67 7.70
N PRO A 31 1.79 11.90 7.42
CA PRO A 31 2.69 12.90 6.84
C PRO A 31 3.96 13.04 7.70
N GLY A 32 5.12 13.18 7.04
CA GLY A 32 6.43 13.17 7.71
C GLY A 32 6.96 11.77 8.04
N SER A 33 6.28 10.71 7.59
CA SER A 33 6.84 9.34 7.71
C SER A 33 8.07 9.21 6.81
N ASN A 34 9.07 8.46 7.26
CA ASN A 34 10.26 8.19 6.45
C ASN A 34 9.90 7.47 5.14
N PHE A 35 10.58 7.87 4.07
CA PHE A 35 10.57 7.15 2.81
C PHE A 35 11.50 5.94 2.87
N TYR A 36 10.95 4.75 2.62
CA TYR A 36 11.70 3.50 2.60
C TYR A 36 11.68 2.90 1.18
N PRO A 37 12.76 3.04 0.39
CA PRO A 37 12.78 2.62 -1.02
C PRO A 37 12.59 1.10 -1.21
N ASP A 38 12.84 0.29 -0.18
CA ASP A 38 12.62 -1.15 -0.20
C ASP A 38 11.13 -1.51 -0.27
N VAL A 39 10.26 -0.68 0.31
CA VAL A 39 8.81 -0.94 0.40
C VAL A 39 7.95 0.15 -0.26
N MET A 40 8.56 1.21 -0.79
CA MET A 40 7.88 2.36 -1.39
C MET A 40 8.50 2.75 -2.74
N ILE A 41 7.68 3.31 -3.62
CA ILE A 41 8.05 3.97 -4.87
C ILE A 41 7.53 5.41 -4.80
N SER A 42 8.40 6.39 -5.01
CA SER A 42 8.00 7.80 -5.07
C SER A 42 7.46 8.14 -6.48
N ARG A 43 6.34 8.87 -6.55
CA ARG A 43 5.78 9.39 -7.81
C ARG A 43 6.49 10.67 -8.29
N ASN A 44 7.10 11.40 -7.36
CA ASN A 44 7.87 12.61 -7.59
C ASN A 44 9.34 12.39 -7.21
N ALA A 45 10.17 13.44 -7.27
CA ALA A 45 11.55 13.37 -6.81
C ALA A 45 11.60 12.79 -5.38
N PRO A 46 12.31 11.67 -5.15
CA PRO A 46 12.40 11.06 -3.83
C PRO A 46 12.96 12.05 -2.82
N ALA A 47 12.38 12.07 -1.63
CA ALA A 47 12.85 12.85 -0.50
C ALA A 47 12.78 12.00 0.78
N PRO A 48 13.44 12.40 1.88
CA PRO A 48 13.50 11.60 3.11
C PRO A 48 12.11 11.36 3.74
N GLU A 49 11.17 12.26 3.53
CA GLU A 49 9.83 12.20 4.12
C GLU A 49 8.73 12.01 3.06
N VAL A 50 7.65 11.36 3.49
CA VAL A 50 6.43 11.13 2.73
C VAL A 50 5.35 12.10 3.19
N ASP A 51 4.73 12.82 2.25
CA ASP A 51 3.54 13.63 2.53
C ASP A 51 2.31 12.74 2.66
N TYR A 52 2.08 11.88 1.66
CA TYR A 52 0.93 10.98 1.63
C TYR A 52 1.15 9.73 0.77
N LEU A 53 0.37 8.70 1.11
CA LEU A 53 0.28 7.45 0.37
C LEU A 53 -0.71 7.58 -0.78
N VAL A 54 -0.27 7.23 -1.98
CA VAL A 54 -1.09 7.19 -3.20
C VAL A 54 -1.68 5.78 -3.40
N TRP A 55 -0.87 4.75 -3.16
CA TRP A 55 -1.27 3.34 -3.30
C TRP A 55 -0.70 2.52 -2.14
N PRO A 56 -1.47 1.61 -1.53
CA PRO A 56 -1.05 0.92 -0.31
C PRO A 56 0.18 0.03 -0.50
N ILE A 57 0.92 -0.14 0.60
CA ILE A 57 1.94 -1.17 0.74
C ILE A 57 1.23 -2.47 1.11
N VAL A 58 1.54 -3.56 0.42
CA VAL A 58 0.92 -4.88 0.67
C VAL A 58 1.99 -5.88 1.05
N PHE A 59 1.81 -6.52 2.20
CA PHE A 59 2.58 -7.66 2.66
C PHE A 59 1.71 -8.92 2.66
N LYS A 60 2.34 -10.08 2.50
CA LYS A 60 1.64 -11.37 2.48
C LYS A 60 0.89 -11.63 3.80
N TYR A 61 1.44 -11.15 4.90
CA TYR A 61 0.83 -11.08 6.22
C TYR A 61 1.63 -10.09 7.06
N ASP A 62 1.23 -9.84 8.31
CA ASP A 62 1.94 -8.90 9.18
C ASP A 62 3.39 -9.35 9.44
N ASN A 63 4.37 -8.47 9.24
CA ASN A 63 5.81 -8.79 9.20
C ASN A 63 6.20 -9.87 8.17
N GLY A 64 5.35 -10.13 7.18
CA GLY A 64 5.60 -11.06 6.08
C GLY A 64 6.39 -10.45 4.92
N PRO A 65 6.66 -11.23 3.86
CA PRO A 65 7.31 -10.72 2.66
C PRO A 65 6.45 -9.67 1.97
N LEU A 66 7.10 -8.65 1.41
CA LEU A 66 6.48 -7.62 0.59
C LEU A 66 5.89 -8.26 -0.68
N LEU A 67 4.63 -7.97 -0.96
CA LEU A 67 3.96 -8.34 -2.21
C LEU A 67 3.87 -7.17 -3.18
N LEU A 68 3.65 -5.95 -2.66
CA LEU A 68 3.52 -4.75 -3.47
C LEU A 68 4.12 -3.55 -2.74
N LYS A 69 5.05 -2.85 -3.41
CA LYS A 69 5.54 -1.55 -2.95
C LYS A 69 4.40 -0.54 -2.96
N GLY A 70 4.28 0.24 -1.90
CA GLY A 70 3.37 1.38 -1.87
C GLY A 70 3.84 2.48 -2.82
N ILE A 71 2.90 3.24 -3.36
CA ILE A 71 3.22 4.43 -4.15
C ILE A 71 2.99 5.63 -3.25
N VAL A 72 3.96 6.53 -3.15
CA VAL A 72 3.92 7.70 -2.27
C VAL A 72 4.20 8.99 -3.03
N HIS A 73 3.78 10.11 -2.44
CA HIS A 73 4.29 11.43 -2.78
C HIS A 73 5.24 11.87 -1.66
N CYS A 74 6.49 12.16 -2.01
CA CYS A 74 7.52 12.60 -1.06
C CYS A 74 7.43 14.11 -0.82
N SER A 75 7.65 14.52 0.43
CA SER A 75 7.67 15.92 0.85
C SER A 75 8.78 16.66 0.14
N GLN A 76 8.43 17.66 -0.65
CA GLN A 76 9.42 18.54 -1.27
C GLN A 76 9.73 19.65 -0.27
N LEU A 77 10.99 19.73 0.18
CA LEU A 77 11.45 20.89 0.94
C LEU A 77 11.27 22.12 0.04
N LYS A 78 10.55 23.12 0.55
CA LYS A 78 10.44 24.43 -0.11
C LYS A 78 11.74 25.20 0.03
#